data_AF-E6VQK7-F1
#
_entry.id   AF-E6VQK7-F1
#
_cell.length_a   1.000
_cell.length_b   1.000
_cell.length_c   1.000
_cell.angle_alpha   90.00
_cell.angle_beta   90.00
_cell.angle_gamma   90.00
#
_symmetry.space_group_name_H-M   'P 1'
#
loop_
_entity.id
_entity.type
_entity.pdbx_description
1 polymer ?
#
loop_
_entity_poly.entity_id
_entity_poly.type
_entity_poly.pdbx_seq_one_letter_code
_entity_poly.pdbx_strand_id
1 'polypeptide(L)'
;MAEADLDAIIRQLAKQQTKTLTAAVKKRRAALLARGAKAKDATGKAQAKALATVAYELGLAATKRLQTAADNAADAYARAMRKAAEDAAAAAAAAAAAKSKAAEKSKAADKTAPKPGAKTAADKPAAKPAKTGAKKRAAKQAGR
;
A
#
# COMPACT_ATOMS: atom_id res chain seq x y z
N MET A 1 6.97 3.29 20.24
CA MET A 1 5.71 2.60 19.89
C MET A 1 5.85 2.11 18.46
N ALA A 2 6.07 0.83 18.25
CA ALA A 2 5.92 0.23 16.94
C ALA A 2 5.17 -1.07 17.18
N GLU A 3 3.84 -0.98 17.07
CA GLU A 3 3.08 -2.18 16.71
C GLU A 3 3.78 -2.80 15.50
N ALA A 4 3.91 -4.12 15.48
CA ALA A 4 4.70 -4.82 14.48
C ALA A 4 4.42 -4.26 13.08
N ASP A 5 5.45 -3.72 12.43
CA ASP A 5 5.34 -3.14 11.10
C ASP A 5 4.76 -4.22 10.17
N LEU A 6 3.84 -3.81 9.29
CA LEU A 6 2.98 -4.75 8.56
C LEU A 6 3.81 -5.71 7.69
N ASP A 7 4.99 -5.30 7.26
CA ASP A 7 5.98 -6.12 6.56
C ASP A 7 6.49 -7.30 7.42
N ALA A 8 6.76 -7.09 8.71
CA ALA A 8 7.16 -8.13 9.65
C ALA A 8 6.03 -9.15 9.86
N ILE A 9 4.78 -8.69 9.95
CA ILE A 9 3.61 -9.56 10.04
C ILE A 9 3.46 -10.41 8.78
N ILE A 10 3.62 -9.82 7.59
CA ILE A 10 3.56 -10.54 6.31
C ILE A 10 4.60 -11.66 6.25
N ARG A 11 5.86 -11.37 6.62
CA ARG A 11 6.93 -12.39 6.63
C ARG A 11 6.68 -13.48 7.68
N GLN A 12 6.18 -13.12 8.86
CA GLN A 12 5.87 -14.09 9.91
C GLN A 12 4.74 -15.04 9.51
N LEU A 13 3.66 -14.50 8.96
CA LEU A 13 2.52 -15.28 8.46
C LEU A 13 2.97 -16.24 7.36
N ALA A 14 3.77 -15.76 6.41
CA ALA A 14 4.29 -16.59 5.33
C ALA A 14 5.18 -17.73 5.84
N LYS A 15 6.02 -17.48 6.86
CA LYS A 15 6.82 -18.54 7.52
C LYS A 15 5.93 -19.60 8.17
N GLN A 16 4.86 -19.19 8.86
CA GLN A 16 3.90 -20.12 9.46
C GLN A 16 3.19 -20.96 8.39
N GLN A 17 2.66 -20.32 7.34
CA GLN A 17 2.00 -21.01 6.24
C GLN A 17 2.94 -21.95 5.49
N THR A 18 4.21 -21.56 5.31
CA THR A 18 5.22 -22.41 4.65
C THR A 18 5.48 -23.69 5.44
N LYS A 19 5.53 -23.62 6.77
CA LYS A 19 5.67 -24.81 7.62
C LYS A 19 4.48 -25.74 7.44
N THR A 20 3.26 -25.21 7.53
CA THR A 20 2.01 -25.96 7.37
C THR A 20 1.92 -26.60 5.98
N LEU A 21 2.21 -25.84 4.93
CA LEU A 21 2.17 -26.32 3.55
C LEU A 21 3.22 -27.40 3.30
N THR A 22 4.45 -27.23 3.80
CA THR A 22 5.50 -28.25 3.69
C THR A 22 5.12 -29.55 4.40
N ALA A 23 4.51 -29.47 5.59
CA ALA A 23 4.01 -30.64 6.30
C ALA A 23 2.90 -31.36 5.51
N ALA A 24 1.95 -30.60 4.96
CA ALA A 24 0.88 -31.14 4.12
C ALA A 24 1.43 -31.83 2.84
N VAL A 25 2.43 -31.23 2.19
CA VAL A 25 3.12 -31.79 1.02
C VAL A 25 3.79 -33.13 1.36
N LYS A 26 4.51 -33.19 2.50
CA LYS A 26 5.11 -34.44 2.99
C LYS A 26 4.05 -35.50 3.28
N LYS A 27 2.94 -35.14 3.92
CA LYS A 27 1.82 -36.05 4.19
C LYS A 27 1.20 -36.58 2.90
N ARG A 28 1.04 -35.72 1.88
CA ARG A 28 0.52 -36.12 0.56
C ARG A 28 1.46 -37.10 -0.15
N ARG A 29 2.78 -36.85 -0.11
CA ARG A 29 3.79 -37.79 -0.64
C ARG A 29 3.69 -39.15 0.06
N ALA A 30 3.61 -39.17 1.39
CA ALA A 30 3.48 -40.40 2.16
C ALA A 30 2.19 -41.18 1.81
N ALA A 31 1.06 -40.48 1.66
CA ALA A 31 -0.21 -41.11 1.26
C ALA A 31 -0.13 -41.75 -0.15
N LEU A 32 0.53 -41.10 -1.11
CA LEU A 32 0.75 -41.64 -2.45
C LEU A 32 1.65 -42.89 -2.43
N LEU A 33 2.72 -42.87 -1.64
CA LEU A 33 3.60 -44.02 -1.47
C LEU A 33 2.87 -45.18 -0.78
N ALA A 34 2.06 -44.91 0.25
CA ALA A 34 1.24 -45.92 0.92
C ALA A 34 0.18 -46.53 -0.03
N ARG A 35 -0.42 -45.72 -0.91
CA ARG A 35 -1.31 -46.22 -1.98
C ARG A 35 -0.54 -47.11 -2.95
N GLY A 36 0.68 -46.73 -3.33
CA GLY A 36 1.56 -47.54 -4.17
C GLY A 36 1.95 -48.87 -3.53
N ALA A 37 2.21 -48.89 -2.21
CA ALA A 37 2.56 -50.11 -1.49
C ALA A 37 1.45 -51.18 -1.51
N LYS A 38 0.18 -50.75 -1.65
CA LYS A 38 -0.99 -51.64 -1.78
C LYS A 38 -1.22 -52.15 -3.21
N ALA A 39 -0.54 -51.59 -4.21
CA ALA A 39 -0.67 -52.04 -5.59
C ALA A 39 -0.06 -53.44 -5.75
N LYS A 40 -0.77 -54.33 -6.43
CA LYS A 40 -0.28 -55.69 -6.74
C LYS A 40 0.74 -55.67 -7.88
N ASP A 41 0.55 -54.76 -8.84
CA ASP A 41 1.32 -54.70 -10.07
C ASP A 41 2.53 -53.75 -9.98
N ALA A 42 3.63 -54.13 -10.65
CA ALA A 42 4.85 -53.33 -10.68
C ALA A 42 4.63 -51.93 -11.28
N THR A 43 3.79 -51.84 -12.32
CA THR A 43 3.41 -50.58 -12.96
C THR A 43 2.69 -49.63 -12.00
N GLY A 44 1.77 -50.16 -11.18
CA GLY A 44 1.05 -49.36 -10.18
C GLY A 44 1.98 -48.82 -9.08
N LYS A 45 2.96 -49.61 -8.66
CA LYS A 45 4.01 -49.18 -7.73
C LYS A 45 4.89 -48.08 -8.32
N ALA A 46 5.29 -48.21 -9.59
CA ALA A 46 6.12 -47.24 -10.29
C ALA A 46 5.38 -45.91 -10.50
N GLN A 47 4.12 -45.96 -10.96
CA GLN A 47 3.27 -44.78 -11.13
C GLN A 47 3.06 -44.03 -9.81
N ALA A 48 2.77 -44.76 -8.72
CA ALA A 48 2.60 -44.14 -7.41
C ALA A 48 3.87 -43.44 -6.91
N LYS A 49 5.05 -44.03 -7.15
CA LYS A 49 6.35 -43.39 -6.84
C LYS A 49 6.56 -42.14 -7.68
N ALA A 50 6.33 -42.21 -9.00
CA ALA A 50 6.48 -41.06 -9.90
C ALA A 50 5.55 -39.91 -9.48
N LEU A 51 4.27 -40.20 -9.23
CA LEU A 51 3.29 -39.22 -8.74
C LEU A 51 3.69 -38.64 -7.38
N ALA A 52 4.22 -39.46 -6.46
CA ALA A 52 4.68 -39.00 -5.16
C ALA A 52 5.86 -38.02 -5.29
N THR A 53 6.80 -38.29 -6.20
CA THR A 53 7.95 -37.39 -6.47
C THR A 53 7.48 -36.08 -7.08
N VAL A 54 6.68 -36.12 -8.15
CA VAL A 54 6.16 -34.91 -8.82
C VAL A 54 5.32 -34.07 -7.85
N ALA A 55 4.43 -34.69 -7.07
CA ALA A 55 3.62 -33.96 -6.09
C ALA A 55 4.47 -33.30 -5.00
N TYR A 56 5.58 -33.93 -4.61
CA TYR A 56 6.51 -33.37 -3.63
C TYR A 56 7.28 -32.16 -4.20
N GLU A 57 7.81 -32.29 -5.42
CA GLU A 57 8.55 -31.22 -6.10
C GLU A 57 7.66 -30.00 -6.39
N LEU A 58 6.46 -30.22 -6.93
CA LEU A 58 5.49 -29.15 -7.15
C LEU A 58 5.08 -28.49 -5.83
N GLY A 59 4.92 -29.28 -4.76
CA GLY A 59 4.63 -28.78 -3.43
C GLY A 59 5.74 -27.89 -2.87
N LEU A 60 7.00 -28.30 -3.01
CA LEU A 60 8.15 -27.49 -2.61
C LEU A 60 8.36 -26.25 -3.49
N ALA A 61 8.03 -26.33 -4.78
CA ALA A 61 8.04 -25.15 -5.64
C ALA A 61 6.97 -24.15 -5.21
N ALA A 62 5.77 -24.63 -4.85
CA ALA A 62 4.70 -23.79 -4.34
C ALA A 62 5.07 -23.11 -3.02
N THR A 63 5.72 -23.81 -2.08
CA THR A 63 6.19 -23.20 -0.82
C THR A 63 7.22 -22.09 -1.06
N LYS A 64 8.20 -22.32 -1.96
CA LYS A 64 9.19 -21.29 -2.34
C LYS A 64 8.54 -20.07 -2.99
N ARG A 65 7.56 -20.29 -3.86
CA ARG A 65 6.79 -19.21 -4.50
C ARG A 65 6.01 -18.40 -3.46
N LEU A 66 5.41 -19.05 -2.45
CA LEU A 66 4.72 -18.36 -1.37
C LEU A 66 5.67 -17.47 -0.54
N GLN A 67 6.86 -17.97 -0.21
CA GLN A 67 7.89 -17.19 0.49
C GLN A 67 8.29 -15.95 -0.33
N THR A 68 8.62 -16.16 -1.60
CA THR A 68 9.04 -15.08 -2.51
C THR A 68 7.93 -14.03 -2.68
N ALA A 69 6.68 -14.47 -2.83
CA ALA A 69 5.53 -13.58 -2.94
C ALA A 69 5.34 -12.73 -1.67
N ALA A 70 5.52 -13.34 -0.49
CA ALA A 70 5.43 -12.63 0.78
C ALA A 70 6.55 -11.61 0.97
N ASP A 71 7.79 -11.96 0.63
CA ASP A 71 8.92 -11.02 0.70
C ASP A 71 8.72 -9.85 -0.27
N ASN A 72 8.28 -10.12 -1.50
CA ASN A 72 7.95 -9.08 -2.49
C ASN A 72 6.81 -8.16 -2.01
N ALA A 73 5.78 -8.72 -1.38
CA ALA A 73 4.67 -7.94 -0.83
C ALA A 73 5.12 -7.06 0.34
N ALA A 74 5.93 -7.60 1.25
CA ALA A 74 6.53 -6.87 2.36
C ALA A 74 7.41 -5.71 1.85
N ASP A 75 8.29 -5.97 0.89
CA ASP A 75 9.17 -4.96 0.32
C ASP A 75 8.39 -3.90 -0.48
N ALA A 76 7.34 -4.29 -1.21
CA ALA A 76 6.46 -3.35 -1.91
C ALA A 76 5.75 -2.40 -0.93
N TYR A 77 5.26 -2.91 0.20
CA TYR A 77 4.65 -2.10 1.24
C TYR A 77 5.65 -1.13 1.88
N ALA A 78 6.83 -1.62 2.27
CA ALA A 78 7.88 -0.79 2.86
C ALA A 78 8.30 0.34 1.89
N ARG A 79 8.45 0.04 0.59
CA ARG A 79 8.73 1.06 -0.44
C ARG A 79 7.61 2.06 -0.59
N ALA A 80 6.35 1.62 -0.60
CA ALA A 80 5.20 2.51 -0.70
C ALA A 80 5.12 3.47 0.49
N MET A 81 5.42 2.99 1.70
CA MET A 81 5.44 3.84 2.90
C MET A 81 6.59 4.85 2.88
N ARG A 82 7.79 4.45 2.43
CA ARG A 82 8.90 5.41 2.23
C ARG A 82 8.54 6.48 1.21
N LYS A 83 7.98 6.09 0.07
CA LYS A 83 7.56 7.03 -0.96
C LYS A 83 6.47 7.98 -0.46
N ALA A 84 5.49 7.47 0.30
CA ALA A 84 4.45 8.32 0.90
C ALA A 84 5.04 9.31 1.92
N ALA A 85 6.03 8.89 2.72
CA ALA A 85 6.73 9.78 3.65
C ALA A 85 7.55 10.85 2.92
N GLU A 86 8.25 10.49 1.84
CA GLU A 86 9.00 11.42 0.99
C GLU A 86 8.06 12.44 0.31
N ASP A 87 6.95 11.97 -0.26
CA ASP A 87 5.93 12.82 -0.90
C ASP A 87 5.32 13.80 0.12
N ALA A 88 5.05 13.34 1.35
CA ALA A 88 4.56 14.19 2.43
C ALA A 88 5.59 15.22 2.89
N ALA A 89 6.87 14.84 3.01
CA ALA A 89 7.96 15.74 3.36
C ALA A 89 8.18 16.81 2.27
N ALA A 90 8.14 16.41 0.99
CA ALA A 90 8.25 17.32 -0.14
C ALA A 90 7.08 18.33 -0.18
N ALA A 91 5.85 17.87 0.07
CA ALA A 91 4.69 18.75 0.17
C ALA A 91 4.81 19.75 1.33
N ALA A 92 5.31 19.30 2.50
CA ALA A 92 5.56 20.18 3.64
C ALA A 92 6.65 21.23 3.34
N ALA A 93 7.74 20.84 2.68
CA ALA A 93 8.82 21.74 2.27
C ALA A 93 8.33 22.77 1.24
N ALA A 94 7.55 22.36 0.24
CA ALA A 94 6.96 23.27 -0.74
C ALA A 94 6.00 24.28 -0.09
N ALA A 95 5.17 23.84 0.86
CA ALA A 95 4.28 24.71 1.61
C ALA A 95 5.06 25.73 2.47
N ALA A 96 6.18 25.32 3.09
CA ALA A 96 7.05 26.21 3.85
C ALA A 96 7.75 27.25 2.94
N ALA A 97 8.22 26.84 1.76
CA ALA A 97 8.82 27.73 0.77
C ALA A 97 7.80 28.75 0.21
N ALA A 98 6.54 28.35 0.02
CA ALA A 98 5.49 29.27 -0.41
C ALA A 98 5.15 30.32 0.66
N LYS A 99 5.11 29.91 1.94
CA LYS A 99 4.86 30.83 3.07
C LYS A 99 5.98 31.85 3.27
N SER A 100 7.24 31.45 3.10
CA SER A 100 8.39 32.37 3.20
C SER A 100 8.41 33.40 2.06
N LYS A 101 8.17 32.97 0.81
CA LYS A 101 8.06 33.90 -0.34
C LYS A 101 6.90 34.89 -0.20
N ALA A 102 5.77 34.48 0.39
CA ALA A 102 4.65 35.37 0.66
C ALA A 102 4.98 36.41 1.74
N ALA A 103 5.69 36.00 2.81
CA ALA A 103 6.11 36.88 3.88
C ALA A 103 7.14 37.94 3.42
N GLU A 104 8.03 37.56 2.50
CA GLU A 104 9.05 38.46 1.94
C GLU A 104 8.44 39.52 1.01
N LYS A 105 7.43 39.13 0.21
CA LYS A 105 6.68 40.05 -0.64
C LYS A 105 5.84 41.06 0.17
N SER A 106 5.31 40.66 1.33
CA SER A 106 4.62 41.59 2.24
C SER A 106 5.57 42.55 2.97
N LYS A 107 6.82 42.13 3.27
CA LYS A 107 7.83 43.03 3.87
C LYS A 107 8.43 44.02 2.87
N ALA A 108 8.48 43.67 1.59
CA ALA A 108 8.92 44.59 0.53
C ALA A 108 7.87 45.67 0.22
N ALA A 109 6.57 45.36 0.36
CA ALA A 109 5.49 46.33 0.14
C ALA A 109 5.35 47.37 1.27
N ASP A 110 5.81 47.06 2.48
CA ASP A 110 5.74 47.95 3.66
C ASP A 110 6.86 49.01 3.68
N LYS A 111 7.93 48.84 2.89
CA LYS A 111 9.08 49.79 2.84
C LYS A 111 8.98 50.89 1.78
N THR A 112 7.89 50.98 1.01
CA THR A 112 7.74 51.98 -0.07
C THR A 112 6.50 52.88 0.02
N ALA A 113 5.83 52.97 1.17
CA ALA A 113 4.71 53.91 1.33
C ALA A 113 5.12 55.13 2.20
N PRO A 114 5.39 56.32 1.61
CA PRO A 114 5.43 57.56 2.36
C PRO A 114 3.99 58.01 2.73
N LYS A 115 3.79 58.39 3.99
CA LYS A 115 2.68 59.26 4.46
C LYS A 115 3.03 60.73 4.12
N PRO A 116 2.12 61.74 4.10
CA PRO A 116 0.73 61.75 4.61
C PRO A 116 -0.32 62.59 3.81
N GLY A 117 -1.59 62.49 4.26
CA GLY A 117 -2.62 63.54 4.15
C GLY A 117 -3.70 63.30 3.08
N ALA A 118 -4.97 63.65 3.20
CA ALA A 118 -5.89 64.03 4.28
C ALA A 118 -7.28 64.19 3.61
N LYS A 119 -8.38 63.91 4.33
CA LYS A 119 -9.81 64.24 4.03
C LYS A 119 -10.47 63.39 2.91
N THR A 120 -11.73 62.96 2.96
CA THR A 120 -12.90 63.31 3.80
C THR A 120 -13.93 62.16 3.78
N ALA A 121 -14.78 62.15 4.80
CA ALA A 121 -15.84 61.18 5.09
C ALA A 121 -16.98 61.10 4.06
N ALA A 122 -17.64 59.93 3.97
CA ALA A 122 -19.08 59.78 4.24
C ALA A 122 -19.53 58.30 4.11
N ASP A 123 -20.38 57.91 5.07
CA ASP A 123 -21.41 56.87 5.06
C ASP A 123 -21.13 55.35 5.09
N LYS A 124 -21.59 54.76 6.20
CA LYS A 124 -21.91 53.36 6.52
C LYS A 124 -23.27 53.45 7.26
N PRO A 125 -24.09 52.39 7.47
CA PRO A 125 -23.93 50.97 7.14
C PRO A 125 -25.22 50.33 6.54
N ALA A 126 -25.26 49.06 6.10
CA ALA A 126 -25.61 47.92 6.95
C ALA A 126 -25.72 46.59 6.17
N ALA A 127 -25.66 45.50 6.96
CA ALA A 127 -26.11 44.11 6.71
C ALA A 127 -25.19 43.10 5.99
N LYS A 128 -24.66 42.17 6.81
CA LYS A 128 -24.14 40.82 6.49
C LYS A 128 -25.32 39.83 6.24
N PRO A 129 -25.09 38.52 6.07
CA PRO A 129 -24.26 37.76 5.12
C PRO A 129 -25.08 36.64 4.42
N ALA A 130 -24.61 36.06 3.31
CA ALA A 130 -25.14 34.75 2.87
C ALA A 130 -24.06 33.87 2.25
N LYS A 131 -23.72 32.80 3.00
CA LYS A 131 -23.11 31.57 2.49
C LYS A 131 -24.19 30.77 1.76
N THR A 132 -23.89 30.26 0.57
CA THR A 132 -24.32 28.97 0.00
C THR A 132 -23.63 28.87 -1.36
N GLY A 133 -22.72 27.95 -1.60
CA GLY A 133 -22.92 26.52 -1.41
C GLY A 133 -22.98 25.90 -2.80
N ALA A 134 -21.81 25.53 -3.31
CA ALA A 134 -21.67 24.69 -4.49
C ALA A 134 -22.57 23.46 -4.35
N LYS A 135 -23.48 23.25 -5.31
CA LYS A 135 -24.24 22.00 -5.43
C LYS A 135 -24.21 21.50 -6.86
N LYS A 136 -23.33 20.50 -7.05
CA LYS A 136 -23.46 19.33 -7.92
C LYS A 136 -23.82 19.60 -9.40
N ARG A 137 -22.77 19.79 -10.20
CA ARG A 137 -22.70 19.18 -11.53
C ARG A 137 -22.56 17.66 -11.36
N ALA A 138 -23.66 16.94 -11.49
CA ALA A 138 -23.69 15.50 -11.69
C ALA A 138 -24.92 15.14 -12.53
N ALA A 139 -25.00 15.71 -13.74
CA ALA A 139 -25.88 15.21 -14.78
C ALA A 139 -25.17 14.02 -15.46
N LYS A 140 -25.32 12.86 -14.83
CA LYS A 140 -25.65 11.57 -15.47
C LYS A 140 -25.28 11.45 -16.95
N GLN A 141 -24.02 11.08 -17.22
CA GLN A 141 -23.69 10.28 -18.40
C GLN A 141 -24.29 8.88 -18.17
N ALA A 142 -25.40 8.62 -18.83
CA ALA A 142 -25.90 7.28 -19.10
C ALA A 142 -26.67 7.38 -20.42
N GLY A 143 -26.00 7.03 -21.51
CA GLY A 143 -26.62 7.01 -22.82
C GLY A 143 -25.62 7.25 -23.95
N ARG A 144 -24.91 6.19 -24.34
CA ARG A 144 -24.76 5.71 -25.73
C ARG A 144 -23.78 4.54 -25.74
#